data_AF-A0A974TFG4-F1
#
_entry.id   AF-A0A974TFG4-F1
#
_cell.length_a   1.000
_cell.length_b   1.000
_cell.length_c   1.000
_cell.angle_alpha   90.00
_cell.angle_beta   90.00
_cell.angle_gamma   90.00
#
_symmetry.space_group_name_H-M   'P 1'
#
loop_
_entity.id
_entity.type
_entity.pdbx_description
1 polymer ?
#
loop_
_entity_poly.entity_id
_entity_poly.type
_entity_poly.pdbx_seq_one_letter_code
_entity_poly.pdbx_strand_id
1 'polypeptide(L)'
;MPHKGSSPRTLDLFEYTLTIPTPASEPAPVSAKPPALASLSDAQLAQQLAQLVEEVQRRLEKGRGRRPELETAATQARASLDRLAPRRTSQARPLRSAKGSSPLQEGQRKAVRATLVAGVAPTQVAKHFGLSLATGRKVLDEAG
;
A
#
# COMPACT_ATOMS: atom_id res chain seq x y z
N MET A 1 -27.75 -61.68 66.10
CA MET A 1 -26.26 -61.62 66.11
C MET A 1 -25.76 -62.60 65.04
N PRO A 2 -24.57 -62.44 64.42
CA PRO A 2 -24.24 -61.45 63.40
C PRO A 2 -23.67 -62.03 62.05
N HIS A 3 -23.65 -61.16 61.02
CA HIS A 3 -22.78 -61.05 59.80
C HIS A 3 -22.53 -62.27 58.88
N LYS A 4 -23.06 -62.29 57.64
CA LYS A 4 -22.41 -61.82 56.39
C LYS A 4 -20.98 -62.34 56.18
N GLY A 5 -20.85 -63.50 55.53
CA GLY A 5 -19.65 -63.94 54.81
C GLY A 5 -19.87 -63.78 53.31
N SER A 6 -19.38 -62.66 52.77
CA SER A 6 -19.32 -62.35 51.34
C SER A 6 -18.29 -63.27 50.66
N SER A 7 -18.66 -63.89 49.54
CA SER A 7 -17.70 -64.37 48.54
C SER A 7 -18.07 -63.74 47.19
N PRO A 8 -17.11 -63.16 46.45
CA PRO A 8 -17.38 -62.17 45.44
C PRO A 8 -17.82 -62.88 44.16
N ARG A 9 -19.07 -62.62 43.74
CA ARG A 9 -19.44 -62.85 42.34
C ARG A 9 -18.60 -61.86 41.52
N THR A 10 -17.68 -62.42 40.75
CA THR A 10 -17.04 -61.80 39.59
C THR A 10 -18.13 -61.12 38.76
N LEU A 11 -18.20 -59.79 38.88
CA LEU A 11 -19.04 -58.97 38.03
C LEU A 11 -18.44 -59.03 36.63
N ASP A 12 -19.23 -59.61 35.74
CA ASP A 12 -18.99 -59.66 34.31
C ASP A 12 -18.76 -58.23 33.79
N LEU A 13 -17.56 -57.98 33.26
CA LEU A 13 -17.09 -56.65 32.82
C LEU A 13 -17.82 -56.14 31.56
N PHE A 14 -18.77 -56.91 31.03
CA PHE A 14 -19.50 -56.58 29.81
C PHE A 14 -20.97 -56.19 30.03
N GLU A 15 -21.47 -56.24 31.27
CA GLU A 15 -22.84 -55.81 31.62
C GLU A 15 -22.90 -54.35 32.11
N TYR A 16 -21.87 -53.55 31.83
CA TYR A 16 -22.07 -52.11 31.70
C TYR A 16 -22.52 -51.84 30.27
N THR A 17 -23.82 -52.00 30.03
CA THR A 17 -24.50 -51.14 29.06
C THR A 17 -24.37 -49.71 29.58
N LEU A 18 -23.20 -49.12 29.31
CA LEU A 18 -23.04 -47.69 29.24
C LEU A 18 -24.07 -47.26 28.19
N THR A 19 -25.24 -46.85 28.66
CA THR A 19 -26.10 -45.92 27.96
C THR A 19 -25.25 -44.66 27.84
N ILE A 20 -24.30 -44.66 26.90
CA ILE A 20 -23.63 -43.46 26.46
C ILE A 20 -24.79 -42.62 25.93
N PRO A 21 -25.13 -41.47 26.54
CA PRO A 21 -26.00 -40.56 25.85
C PRO A 21 -25.23 -40.22 24.59
N THR A 22 -25.68 -40.71 23.44
CA THR A 22 -25.20 -40.24 22.15
C THR A 22 -25.24 -38.73 22.26
N PRO A 23 -24.09 -38.01 22.31
CA PRO A 23 -24.14 -36.57 22.22
C PRO A 23 -24.86 -36.32 20.91
N ALA A 24 -25.95 -35.56 20.96
CA ALA A 24 -26.67 -35.19 19.76
C ALA A 24 -25.61 -34.78 18.73
N SER A 25 -25.55 -35.47 17.59
CA SER A 25 -24.71 -35.03 16.48
C SER A 25 -25.11 -33.59 16.22
N GLU A 26 -24.27 -32.67 16.69
CA GLU A 26 -24.38 -31.27 16.33
C GLU A 26 -24.42 -31.28 14.80
N PRO A 27 -25.44 -30.66 14.18
CA PRO A 27 -25.40 -30.48 12.75
C PRO A 27 -24.07 -29.81 12.43
N ALA A 28 -23.27 -30.45 11.57
CA ALA A 28 -22.00 -29.91 11.09
C ALA A 28 -22.19 -28.42 10.80
N PRO A 29 -21.30 -27.52 11.25
CA PRO A 29 -21.49 -26.08 11.13
C PRO A 29 -21.80 -25.76 9.67
N VAL A 30 -23.07 -25.44 9.46
CA VAL A 30 -23.67 -25.14 8.17
C VAL A 30 -22.90 -23.98 7.57
N SER A 31 -22.37 -24.21 6.37
CA SER A 31 -21.96 -23.23 5.36
C SER A 31 -21.37 -21.96 5.97
N ALA A 32 -20.02 -21.91 6.08
CA ALA A 32 -19.32 -20.67 6.34
C ALA A 32 -19.78 -19.64 5.32
N LYS A 33 -20.71 -18.77 5.75
CA LYS A 33 -21.28 -17.72 4.93
C LYS A 33 -20.08 -16.99 4.31
N PRO A 34 -20.05 -16.80 2.97
CA PRO A 34 -18.94 -16.07 2.36
C PRO A 34 -18.80 -14.76 3.14
N PRO A 35 -17.57 -14.35 3.49
CA PRO A 35 -17.34 -13.17 4.30
C PRO A 35 -18.19 -12.03 3.73
N ALA A 36 -18.88 -11.26 4.56
CA ALA A 36 -19.90 -10.31 4.09
C ALA A 36 -19.40 -9.35 2.99
N LEU A 37 -18.08 -9.12 2.94
CA LEU A 37 -17.38 -8.34 1.91
C LEU A 37 -17.27 -9.07 0.55
N ALA A 38 -17.19 -10.40 0.53
CA ALA A 38 -17.11 -11.22 -0.67
C ALA A 38 -18.45 -11.30 -1.44
N SER A 39 -19.58 -10.97 -0.79
CA SER A 39 -20.88 -10.85 -1.46
C SER A 39 -21.16 -9.46 -2.04
N LEU A 40 -20.28 -8.47 -1.83
CA LEU A 40 -20.48 -7.11 -2.32
C LEU A 40 -20.05 -6.99 -3.79
N SER A 41 -20.78 -6.18 -4.55
CA SER A 41 -20.29 -5.72 -5.85
C SER A 41 -19.17 -4.70 -5.68
N ASP A 42 -18.34 -4.54 -6.71
CA ASP A 42 -17.24 -3.56 -6.69
C ASP A 42 -17.72 -2.13 -6.38
N ALA A 43 -18.91 -1.76 -6.87
CA ALA A 43 -19.52 -0.46 -6.58
C ALA A 43 -19.91 -0.31 -5.10
N GLN A 44 -20.50 -1.35 -4.50
CA GLN A 44 -20.85 -1.35 -3.08
C GLN A 44 -19.60 -1.31 -2.19
N LEU A 45 -18.56 -2.05 -2.59
CA LEU A 45 -17.28 -2.07 -1.88
C LEU A 45 -16.59 -0.69 -1.93
N ALA A 46 -16.60 -0.04 -3.09
CA ALA A 46 -16.08 1.33 -3.24
C ALA A 46 -16.86 2.34 -2.38
N GLN A 47 -18.19 2.23 -2.33
CA GLN A 47 -19.03 3.10 -1.52
C GLN A 47 -18.76 2.92 -0.01
N GLN A 48 -18.63 1.68 0.46
CA GLN A 48 -18.30 1.41 1.87
C GLN A 48 -16.90 1.92 2.23
N LEU A 49 -15.92 1.77 1.33
CA LEU A 49 -14.58 2.29 1.54
C LEU A 49 -14.60 3.82 1.68
N ALA A 50 -15.34 4.53 0.83
CA ALA A 50 -15.47 5.99 0.91
C ALA A 50 -16.08 6.44 2.26
N GLN A 51 -17.17 5.80 2.68
CA GLN A 51 -17.82 6.09 3.97
C GLN A 51 -16.89 5.84 5.16
N LEU A 52 -16.11 4.75 5.12
CA LEU A 52 -15.14 4.44 6.16
C LEU A 52 -14.05 5.51 6.24
N VAL A 53 -13.52 5.96 5.11
CA VAL A 53 -12.48 7.01 5.05
C VAL A 53 -13.01 8.33 5.62
N GLU A 54 -14.21 8.75 5.24
CA GLU A 54 -14.86 9.96 5.78
C GLU A 54 -15.04 9.87 7.30
N GLU A 55 -15.47 8.72 7.82
CA GLU A 55 -15.68 8.53 9.25
C GLU A 55 -14.36 8.50 10.03
N VAL A 56 -13.31 7.88 9.48
CA VAL A 56 -11.96 7.89 10.08
C VAL A 56 -11.43 9.32 10.12
N GLN A 57 -11.53 10.07 9.03
CA GLN A 57 -11.12 11.47 8.96
C GLN A 57 -11.89 12.31 9.99
N ARG A 58 -13.22 12.17 10.04
CA ARG A 58 -14.07 12.86 11.01
C ARG A 58 -13.65 12.56 12.45
N ARG A 59 -13.30 11.31 12.77
CA ARG A 59 -12.87 10.90 14.12
C ARG A 59 -11.49 11.40 14.49
N LEU A 60 -10.58 11.50 13.52
CA LEU A 60 -9.26 12.10 13.71
C LEU A 60 -9.38 13.61 13.95
N GLU A 61 -10.22 14.30 13.18
CA GLU A 61 -10.41 15.75 13.28
C GLU A 61 -11.21 16.17 14.53
N LYS A 62 -12.26 15.42 14.88
CA LYS A 62 -13.11 15.73 16.06
C LYS A 62 -12.55 15.20 17.37
N GLY A 63 -11.58 14.28 17.33
CA GLY A 63 -10.97 13.71 18.53
C GLY A 63 -10.10 14.73 19.25
N ARG A 64 -10.53 15.23 20.41
CA ARG A 64 -9.73 16.11 21.29
C ARG A 64 -8.50 15.43 21.94
N GLY A 65 -7.96 14.37 21.35
CA GLY A 65 -6.79 13.64 21.87
C GLY A 65 -6.11 12.79 20.81
N ARG A 66 -4.82 12.50 21.02
CA ARG A 66 -4.05 11.56 20.18
C ARG A 66 -4.74 10.20 20.20
N ARG A 67 -5.08 9.69 19.01
CA ARG A 67 -5.63 8.34 18.82
C ARG A 67 -4.60 7.51 18.08
N PRO A 68 -3.50 7.11 18.74
CA PRO A 68 -2.36 6.47 18.08
C PRO A 68 -2.77 5.17 17.38
N GLU A 69 -3.75 4.44 17.93
CA GLU A 69 -4.30 3.23 17.31
C GLU A 69 -5.00 3.54 15.98
N LEU A 70 -5.81 4.60 15.93
CA LEU A 70 -6.52 5.01 14.71
C LEU A 70 -5.56 5.56 13.66
N GLU A 71 -4.56 6.33 14.08
CA GLU A 71 -3.49 6.86 13.23
C GLU A 71 -2.65 5.72 12.63
N THR A 72 -2.29 4.72 13.45
CA THR A 72 -1.55 3.54 13.02
C THR A 72 -2.37 2.72 12.02
N ALA A 73 -3.64 2.47 12.33
CA ALA A 73 -4.56 1.75 11.43
C ALA A 73 -4.72 2.49 10.08
N ALA A 74 -4.90 3.80 10.10
CA ALA A 74 -4.99 4.62 8.89
C ALA A 74 -3.70 4.56 8.06
N THR A 75 -2.53 4.60 8.70
CA THR A 75 -1.23 4.50 8.04
C THR A 75 -1.02 3.12 7.39
N GLN A 76 -1.36 2.05 8.11
CA GLN A 76 -1.28 0.68 7.58
C GLN A 76 -2.26 0.44 6.42
N ALA A 77 -3.49 0.96 6.53
CA ALA A 77 -4.48 0.89 5.47
C ALA A 77 -3.98 1.61 4.20
N ARG A 78 -3.42 2.81 4.36
CA ARG A 78 -2.80 3.55 3.25
C ARG A 78 -1.70 2.76 2.57
N ALA A 79 -0.74 2.22 3.34
CA ALA A 79 0.34 1.41 2.79
C ALA A 79 -0.16 0.16 2.05
N SER A 80 -1.27 -0.43 2.51
CA SER A 80 -1.88 -1.59 1.86
C SER A 80 -2.59 -1.21 0.56
N LEU A 81 -3.34 -0.10 0.56
CA LEU A 81 -4.00 0.43 -0.63
C LEU A 81 -2.99 0.87 -1.70
N ASP A 82 -1.87 1.47 -1.30
CA ASP A 82 -0.79 1.86 -2.22
C ASP A 82 -0.17 0.66 -2.95
N ARG A 83 -0.18 -0.54 -2.33
CA ARG A 83 0.28 -1.79 -2.96
C ARG A 83 -0.73 -2.37 -3.95
N LEU A 84 -2.02 -2.13 -3.71
CA LEU A 84 -3.12 -2.61 -4.54
C LEU A 84 -3.38 -1.68 -5.74
N ALA A 85 -3.13 -0.39 -5.57
CA ALA A 85 -3.14 0.55 -6.68
C ALA A 85 -2.11 0.06 -7.71
N PRO A 86 -2.49 -0.13 -8.98
CA PRO A 86 -1.52 -0.40 -10.03
C PRO A 86 -0.52 0.73 -9.96
N ARG A 87 0.72 0.38 -9.56
CA ARG A 87 1.84 1.31 -9.50
C ARG A 87 1.80 2.02 -10.83
N ARG A 88 1.43 3.31 -10.84
CA ARG A 88 1.40 4.08 -12.08
C ARG A 88 2.81 3.99 -12.60
N THR A 89 3.05 3.06 -13.52
CA THR A 89 4.15 3.08 -14.46
C THR A 89 3.84 4.18 -15.46
N SER A 90 3.58 5.38 -14.93
CA SER A 90 4.09 6.61 -15.50
C SER A 90 5.62 6.60 -15.31
N GLN A 91 6.29 5.54 -15.77
CA GLN A 91 7.32 5.78 -16.75
C GLN A 91 6.53 6.12 -18.01
N ALA A 92 6.09 7.38 -18.06
CA ALA A 92 5.98 8.05 -19.32
C ALA A 92 7.32 7.76 -19.99
N ARG A 93 7.31 6.79 -20.92
CA ARG A 93 8.27 6.73 -22.00
C ARG A 93 8.52 8.18 -22.38
N PRO A 94 9.75 8.72 -22.28
CA PRO A 94 9.96 10.12 -22.56
C PRO A 94 9.49 10.33 -23.99
N LEU A 95 8.29 10.88 -24.14
CA LEU A 95 7.82 11.39 -25.39
C LEU A 95 8.87 12.44 -25.71
N ARG A 96 9.62 12.18 -26.77
CA ARG A 96 10.51 13.16 -27.37
C ARG A 96 9.63 14.31 -27.84
N SER A 97 9.33 15.22 -26.93
CA SER A 97 8.57 16.42 -27.19
C SER A 97 9.24 17.54 -26.41
N ALA A 98 10.11 18.22 -27.16
CA ALA A 98 10.32 19.64 -27.11
C ALA A 98 10.63 20.27 -25.74
N LYS A 99 11.92 20.53 -25.55
CA LYS A 99 12.40 21.91 -25.37
C LYS A 99 11.72 22.70 -24.26
N GLY A 100 11.88 22.22 -23.04
CA GLY A 100 11.79 23.01 -21.81
C GLY A 100 13.08 22.83 -21.03
N SER A 101 13.77 23.93 -20.73
CA SER A 101 15.06 24.03 -20.05
C SER A 101 15.27 23.03 -18.91
N SER A 102 16.08 22.00 -19.13
CA SER A 102 16.85 21.42 -18.03
C SER A 102 17.96 22.42 -17.65
N PRO A 103 18.25 22.62 -16.35
CA PRO A 103 19.44 23.36 -15.97
C PRO A 103 20.63 22.62 -16.59
N LEU A 104 21.40 23.33 -17.42
CA LEU A 104 22.63 22.82 -18.03
C LEU A 104 23.45 22.08 -16.98
N GLN A 105 23.81 20.83 -17.26
CA GLN A 105 24.72 20.08 -16.41
C GLN A 105 26.04 20.85 -16.28
N GLU A 106 26.67 20.80 -15.11
CA GLU A 106 27.87 21.59 -14.81
C GLU A 106 28.99 21.39 -15.86
N GLY A 107 29.19 20.15 -16.32
CA GLY A 107 30.15 19.84 -17.39
C GLY A 107 29.80 20.52 -18.72
N GLN A 108 28.51 20.61 -19.08
CA GLN A 108 28.07 21.30 -20.29
C GLN A 108 28.22 22.81 -20.16
N ARG A 109 27.99 23.39 -18.97
CA ARG A 109 28.24 24.82 -18.70
C ARG A 109 29.71 25.17 -18.92
N LYS A 110 30.62 24.36 -18.36
CA LYS A 110 32.07 24.54 -18.53
C LYS A 110 32.49 24.44 -19.99
N ALA A 111 31.95 23.48 -20.74
CA ALA A 111 32.23 23.35 -22.18
C ALA A 111 31.72 24.56 -22.99
N VAL A 112 30.49 25.02 -22.73
CA VAL A 112 29.92 26.22 -23.36
C VAL A 112 30.77 27.45 -23.05
N ARG A 113 31.19 27.64 -21.79
CA ARG A 113 32.09 28.74 -21.38
C ARG A 113 33.42 28.68 -22.12
N ALA A 114 34.10 27.53 -22.11
CA ALA A 114 35.38 27.37 -22.79
C ALA A 114 35.27 27.68 -24.30
N THR A 115 34.17 27.26 -24.93
CA THR A 115 33.93 27.49 -26.36
C THR A 115 33.65 28.96 -26.67
N LEU A 116 32.94 29.67 -25.80
CA LEU A 116 32.71 31.12 -25.93
C LEU A 116 33.99 31.92 -25.68
N VAL A 117 34.80 31.53 -24.69
CA VAL A 117 36.12 32.15 -24.42
C VAL A 117 37.09 31.90 -25.58
N ALA A 118 36.99 30.77 -26.27
CA ALA A 118 37.73 30.46 -27.48
C ALA A 118 37.28 31.28 -28.72
N GLY A 119 36.33 32.21 -28.56
CA GLY A 119 35.91 33.14 -29.62
C GLY A 119 34.86 32.60 -30.59
N VAL A 120 34.26 31.44 -30.30
CA VAL A 120 33.22 30.86 -31.14
C VAL A 120 31.91 31.64 -30.97
N ALA A 121 31.25 31.95 -32.09
CA ALA A 121 30.00 32.70 -32.08
C ALA A 121 28.92 32.03 -31.20
N PRO A 122 28.23 32.78 -30.31
CA PRO A 122 27.20 32.23 -29.44
C PRO A 122 26.04 31.52 -30.18
N THR A 123 25.79 31.92 -31.43
CA THR A 123 24.81 31.28 -32.32
C THR A 123 25.22 29.88 -32.73
N GLN A 124 26.51 29.67 -32.95
CA GLN A 124 27.07 28.37 -33.29
C GLN A 124 27.11 27.46 -32.05
N VAL A 125 27.48 27.99 -30.89
CA VAL A 125 27.43 27.27 -29.61
C VAL A 125 25.99 26.84 -29.29
N ALA A 126 25.01 27.74 -29.41
CA ALA A 126 23.61 27.37 -29.17
C ALA A 126 23.10 26.25 -30.11
N LYS A 127 23.53 26.25 -31.38
CA LYS A 127 23.21 25.19 -32.34
C LYS A 127 23.85 23.86 -31.95
N HIS A 128 25.15 23.84 -31.64
CA HIS A 128 25.87 22.59 -31.30
C HIS A 128 25.40 21.98 -29.98
N PHE A 129 25.08 22.80 -28.98
CA PHE A 129 24.65 22.33 -27.67
C PHE A 129 23.12 22.19 -27.53
N GLY A 130 22.35 22.50 -28.58
CA GLY A 130 20.89 22.41 -28.56
C GLY A 130 20.19 23.40 -27.62
N LEU A 131 20.88 24.51 -27.28
CA LEU A 131 20.44 25.49 -26.29
C LEU A 131 19.71 26.67 -26.92
N SER A 132 18.96 27.40 -26.11
CA SER A 132 18.48 28.73 -26.51
C SER A 132 19.64 29.73 -26.52
N LEU A 133 19.62 30.68 -27.45
CA LEU A 133 20.58 31.79 -27.50
C LEU A 133 20.60 32.57 -26.17
N ALA A 134 19.45 32.72 -25.52
CA ALA A 134 19.34 33.35 -24.22
C ALA A 134 20.09 32.58 -23.12
N THR A 135 20.09 31.25 -23.18
CA THR A 135 20.82 30.40 -22.24
C THR A 135 22.32 30.49 -22.46
N GLY A 136 22.78 30.52 -23.72
CA GLY A 136 24.20 30.72 -24.03
C GLY A 136 24.75 32.06 -23.54
N ARG A 137 23.96 33.15 -23.67
CA ARG A 137 24.32 34.48 -23.15
C ARG A 137 24.34 34.51 -21.61
N LYS A 138 23.32 33.95 -20.96
CA LYS A 138 23.31 33.85 -19.48
C LYS A 138 24.53 33.11 -18.91
N VAL A 139 25.00 32.05 -19.58
CA VAL A 139 26.19 31.30 -19.12
C VAL A 139 27.47 32.14 -19.20
N LEU A 140 27.53 33.10 -20.14
CA LEU A 140 28.61 34.09 -20.23
C LEU A 140 28.49 35.16 -19.15
N ASP A 141 27.28 35.68 -18.93
CA ASP A 141 27.01 36.70 -17.91
C ASP A 141 27.24 36.18 -16.47
N GLU A 142 27.01 34.88 -16.21
CA GLU A 142 27.31 34.21 -14.93
C GLU A 142 28.81 33.89 -14.73
N ALA A 143 29.68 34.29 -15.67
CA ALA A 143 31.12 34.00 -15.64
C ALA A 143 32.02 35.25 -15.59
N GLY A 144 31.44 36.44 -15.73
CA GLY A 144 32.10 37.72 -15.46
C GLY A 144 31.89 38.15 -14.01
#